data_AF-A0A968X471-F1
#
_entry.id   AF-A0A968X471-F1
#
_cell.length_a   1.000
_cell.length_b   1.000
_cell.length_c   1.000
_cell.angle_alpha   90.00
_cell.angle_beta   90.00
_cell.angle_gamma   90.00
#
_symmetry.space_group_name_H-M   'P 1'
#
loop_
_entity.id
_entity.type
_entity.pdbx_description
1 polymer ?
#
loop_
_entity_poly.entity_id
_entity_poly.type
_entity_poly.pdbx_seq_one_letter_code
_entity_poly.pdbx_strand_id
1 'polypeptide(L)'
;MALPGAAYAAPSAQTGSWLGEYFNNATLSGTPAFRRYSRSILFNWGVGSPSRAINRDSFSIRWTRTLSFASGTYRFRTIADDGVRVFVDNAPVIDAWADGPRAQRKPMCP
;
A
#
# COMPACT_ATOMS: atom_id res chain seq x y z
N MET A 1 -22.95 -5.26 -36.94
CA MET A 1 -21.97 -4.20 -36.65
C MET A 1 -21.86 -4.09 -35.14
N ALA A 2 -20.73 -4.51 -34.57
CA ALA A 2 -20.54 -4.64 -33.12
C ALA A 2 -19.89 -3.39 -32.53
N LEU A 3 -20.15 -3.11 -31.25
CA LEU A 3 -19.16 -2.51 -30.36
C LEU A 3 -19.11 -3.37 -29.08
N PRO A 4 -17.97 -4.02 -28.77
CA PRO A 4 -17.82 -4.72 -27.50
C PRO A 4 -17.66 -3.70 -26.38
N GLY A 5 -18.31 -3.97 -25.24
CA GLY A 5 -18.18 -3.19 -24.02
C GLY A 5 -16.72 -3.10 -23.59
N ALA A 6 -16.25 -1.87 -23.36
CA ALA A 6 -14.92 -1.63 -22.84
C ALA A 6 -14.80 -2.26 -21.45
N ALA A 7 -14.18 -3.44 -21.37
CA ALA A 7 -13.58 -3.90 -20.14
C ALA A 7 -12.54 -2.86 -19.74
N TYR A 8 -12.70 -2.25 -18.57
CA TYR A 8 -11.68 -1.41 -17.98
C TYR A 8 -10.48 -2.33 -17.72
N ALA A 9 -9.50 -2.30 -18.62
CA ALA A 9 -8.28 -3.04 -18.43
C ALA A 9 -7.68 -2.58 -17.09
N ALA A 10 -7.53 -3.53 -16.16
CA ALA A 10 -6.69 -3.30 -15.00
C ALA A 10 -5.34 -2.79 -15.52
N PRO A 11 -4.74 -1.78 -14.87
CA PRO A 11 -3.43 -1.32 -15.27
C PRO A 11 -2.52 -2.56 -15.34
N SER A 12 -1.76 -2.70 -16.42
CA SER A 12 -0.92 -3.88 -16.63
C SER A 12 0.14 -3.89 -15.54
N ALA A 13 0.22 -4.98 -14.78
CA ALA A 13 1.24 -5.14 -13.74
C ALA A 13 2.62 -4.93 -14.37
N GLN A 14 3.22 -3.76 -14.16
CA GLN A 14 4.57 -3.51 -14.62
C GLN A 14 5.47 -4.46 -13.84
N THR A 15 6.08 -5.42 -14.52
CA THR A 15 6.97 -6.40 -13.89
C THR A 15 7.99 -5.66 -13.03
N GLY A 16 8.06 -5.98 -11.74
CA GLY A 16 8.94 -5.27 -10.83
C GLY A 16 8.31 -4.15 -9.99
N SER A 17 7.03 -3.82 -10.20
CA SER A 17 6.37 -2.68 -9.54
C SER A 17 5.26 -3.10 -8.57
N TRP A 18 5.08 -2.29 -7.54
CA TRP A 18 3.94 -2.30 -6.62
C TRP A 18 2.77 -1.56 -7.23
N LEU A 19 1.57 -2.15 -7.21
CA LEU A 19 0.33 -1.43 -7.52
C LEU A 19 -0.11 -0.69 -6.26
N GLY A 20 -0.04 0.64 -6.27
CA GLY A 20 -0.60 1.48 -5.23
C GLY A 20 -2.02 1.93 -5.59
N GLU A 21 -2.98 1.67 -4.71
CA GLU A 21 -4.34 2.17 -4.76
C GLU A 21 -4.51 3.23 -3.67
N TYR A 22 -4.91 4.46 -4.05
CA TYR A 22 -4.93 5.63 -3.16
C TYR A 22 -6.36 6.06 -2.89
N PHE A 23 -6.72 6.26 -1.61
CA PHE A 23 -8.11 6.49 -1.16
C PHE A 23 -8.22 7.80 -0.37
N ASN A 24 -9.34 8.52 -0.54
CA ASN A 24 -9.69 9.73 0.23
C ASN A 24 -10.44 9.40 1.53
N ASN A 25 -9.99 8.37 2.23
CA ASN A 25 -10.45 7.98 3.56
C ASN A 25 -9.35 7.17 4.25
N ALA A 26 -9.40 7.05 5.58
CA ALA A 26 -8.42 6.29 6.36
C ALA A 26 -8.70 4.77 6.44
N THR A 27 -9.70 4.24 5.73
CA THR A 27 -10.20 2.87 5.93
C THR A 27 -10.02 1.95 4.73
N LEU A 28 -9.35 2.40 3.67
CA LEU A 28 -9.17 1.66 2.41
C LEU A 28 -10.52 1.22 1.80
N SER A 29 -11.55 2.07 1.94
CA SER A 29 -12.91 1.76 1.52
C SER A 29 -13.30 2.48 0.23
N GLY A 30 -14.26 1.88 -0.50
CA GLY A 30 -14.78 2.42 -1.75
C GLY A 30 -13.82 2.32 -2.94
N THR A 31 -14.05 3.17 -3.94
CA THR A 31 -13.21 3.24 -5.14
C THR A 31 -11.96 4.08 -4.88
N PRO A 32 -10.75 3.60 -5.21
CA PRO A 32 -9.54 4.42 -5.14
C PRO A 32 -9.67 5.67 -6.03
N ALA A 33 -9.21 6.82 -5.53
CA ALA A 33 -9.15 8.05 -6.32
C ALA A 33 -8.25 7.92 -7.54
N PHE A 34 -7.13 7.19 -7.40
CA PHE A 34 -6.30 6.75 -8.52
C PHE A 34 -5.47 5.52 -8.17
N ARG A 35 -4.85 4.94 -9.20
CA ARG A 35 -3.91 3.83 -9.10
C ARG A 35 -2.57 4.21 -9.74
N ARG A 36 -1.46 3.77 -9.14
CA ARG A 36 -0.11 4.05 -9.66
C ARG A 36 0.86 2.92 -9.38
N TYR A 37 1.64 2.55 -10.39
CA TYR A 37 2.78 1.67 -10.22
C TYR A 37 3.99 2.38 -9.63
N SER A 38 4.64 1.76 -8.66
CA SER A 38 5.87 2.26 -8.04
C SER A 38 6.89 1.14 -7.91
N ARG A 39 8.16 1.39 -8.24
CA ARG A 39 9.23 0.38 -8.12
C ARG A 39 9.57 0.06 -6.66
N SER A 40 9.33 1.01 -5.75
CA SER A 40 9.59 0.88 -4.31
C SER A 40 8.47 1.56 -3.50
N ILE A 41 8.32 1.13 -2.24
CA ILE A 41 7.49 1.81 -1.25
C ILE A 41 8.44 2.63 -0.36
N LEU A 42 8.76 3.84 -0.82
CA LEU A 42 9.63 4.78 -0.11
C LEU A 42 9.12 6.20 -0.39
N PHE A 43 8.31 6.72 0.53
CA PHE A 43 7.62 8.00 0.35
C PHE A 43 7.76 8.86 1.60
N ASN A 44 7.92 10.17 1.40
CA ASN A 44 7.84 11.18 2.44
C ASN A 44 7.04 12.36 1.84
N TRP A 45 5.79 12.51 2.27
CA TRP A 45 4.91 13.60 1.81
C TRP A 45 4.88 14.78 2.77
N GLY A 46 5.48 14.67 3.97
CA GLY A 46 5.36 15.67 5.03
C GLY A 46 3.88 16.00 5.30
N VAL A 47 3.55 17.29 5.29
CA VAL A 47 2.16 17.81 5.43
C VAL A 47 1.37 17.85 4.10
N GLY A 48 1.91 17.22 3.06
CA GLY A 48 1.36 17.16 1.72
C GLY A 48 0.53 15.90 1.47
N SER A 49 0.27 15.62 0.20
CA SER A 49 -0.42 14.41 -0.22
C SER A 49 0.30 13.76 -1.42
N PRO A 50 0.04 12.48 -1.71
CA PRO A 50 0.65 11.77 -2.84
C PRO A 50 0.35 12.39 -4.21
N SER A 51 -0.77 13.10 -4.34
CA SER A 51 -1.15 13.84 -5.55
C SER A 51 -2.26 14.85 -5.23
N ARG A 52 -2.55 15.76 -6.18
CA ARG A 52 -3.67 16.70 -6.08
C ARG A 52 -5.05 16.05 -5.97
N ALA A 53 -5.18 14.77 -6.33
CA ALA A 53 -6.43 14.01 -6.23
C ALA A 53 -6.65 13.41 -4.83
N ILE A 54 -5.67 13.52 -3.94
CA ILE A 54 -5.71 12.99 -2.58
C ILE A 54 -5.74 14.12 -1.57
N ASN A 55 -6.63 14.00 -0.59
CA ASN A 55 -6.73 14.87 0.57
C ASN A 55 -5.39 14.94 1.31
N ARG A 56 -5.09 16.09 1.93
CA ARG A 56 -3.86 16.26 2.72
C ARG A 56 -3.84 15.38 3.96
N ASP A 57 -5.01 15.07 4.48
CA ASP A 57 -5.21 14.31 5.71
C ASP A 57 -6.31 13.27 5.47
N SER A 58 -6.39 12.27 6.35
CA SER A 58 -7.39 11.20 6.34
C SER A 58 -7.44 10.45 5.00
N PHE A 59 -6.27 10.15 4.45
CA PHE A 59 -6.12 9.28 3.27
C PHE A 59 -5.51 7.94 3.66
N SER A 60 -5.63 6.96 2.78
CA SER A 60 -4.98 5.66 2.95
C SER A 60 -4.53 5.12 1.61
N ILE A 61 -3.56 4.20 1.64
CA ILE A 61 -2.97 3.62 0.44
C ILE A 61 -2.81 2.12 0.65
N ARG A 62 -3.21 1.33 -0.35
CA ARG A 62 -2.93 -0.11 -0.41
C ARG A 62 -1.91 -0.38 -1.49
N TRP A 63 -0.75 -0.90 -1.11
CA TRP A 63 0.23 -1.43 -2.06
C TRP A 63 0.12 -2.94 -2.16
N THR A 64 0.02 -3.47 -3.37
CA THR A 64 -0.02 -4.91 -3.64
C THR A 64 1.04 -5.31 -4.65
N ARG A 65 1.66 -6.47 -4.41
CA ARG A 65 2.57 -7.12 -5.34
C ARG A 65 2.73 -8.59 -4.97
N THR A 66 2.91 -9.44 -5.97
CA THR A 66 3.37 -10.82 -5.78
C THR A 66 4.89 -10.89 -5.88
N LEU A 67 5.52 -11.52 -4.90
CA LEU A 67 6.96 -11.73 -4.81
C LEU A 67 7.23 -13.20 -4.52
N SER A 68 8.25 -13.77 -5.15
CA SER A 68 8.76 -15.09 -4.80
C SER A 68 10.00 -14.92 -3.93
N PHE A 69 10.02 -15.61 -2.80
CA PHE A 69 11.17 -15.65 -1.90
C PHE A 69 11.82 -17.01 -1.96
N ALA A 70 13.14 -17.07 -1.78
CA ALA A 70 13.80 -18.33 -1.47
C ALA A 70 13.35 -18.82 -0.09
N SER A 71 13.54 -20.10 0.21
CA SER A 71 13.30 -20.59 1.56
C SER A 71 14.23 -19.89 2.56
N GLY A 72 13.67 -19.45 3.69
CA GLY A 72 14.44 -18.76 4.72
C GLY A 72 13.57 -17.95 5.67
N THR A 73 14.21 -17.39 6.69
CA THR A 73 13.57 -16.48 7.64
C THR A 73 13.75 -15.04 7.18
N TYR A 74 12.65 -14.33 7.03
CA TYR A 74 12.63 -12.92 6.63
C TYR A 74 12.15 -12.02 7.77
N ARG A 75 12.66 -10.78 7.77
CA ARG A 75 12.23 -9.75 8.70
C ARG A 75 11.69 -8.57 7.91
N PHE A 76 10.41 -8.25 8.11
CA PHE A 76 9.78 -7.06 7.57
C PHE A 76 9.95 -5.89 8.56
N ARG A 77 10.17 -4.69 8.02
CA ARG A 77 10.27 -3.45 8.78
C ARG A 77 9.49 -2.37 8.07
N THR A 78 8.83 -1.53 8.86
CA THR A 78 8.06 -0.39 8.38
C THR A 78 8.40 0.84 9.20
N ILE A 79 8.34 1.99 8.54
CA ILE A 79 8.33 3.31 9.16
C ILE A 79 7.12 3.98 8.53
N ALA A 80 6.15 4.37 9.35
CA ALA A 80 4.93 5.00 8.89
C ALA A 80 4.51 6.09 9.88
N ASP A 81 3.86 7.10 9.31
CA ASP A 81 3.14 8.14 10.00
C ASP A 81 1.89 8.39 9.14
N ASP A 82 0.70 7.93 9.53
CA ASP A 82 0.34 7.27 10.79
C ASP A 82 0.51 5.73 10.76
N GLY A 83 -0.59 4.99 10.66
CA GLY A 83 -0.66 3.54 10.81
C GLY A 83 -0.19 2.73 9.60
N VAL A 84 0.23 1.50 9.86
CA VAL A 84 0.64 0.54 8.81
C VAL A 84 0.26 -0.89 9.17
N ARG A 85 -0.18 -1.62 8.16
CA ARG A 85 -0.41 -3.07 8.23
C ARG A 85 0.25 -3.75 7.04
N VAL A 86 0.92 -4.88 7.29
CA VAL A 86 1.60 -5.68 6.26
C VAL A 86 1.06 -7.09 6.31
N PHE A 87 0.69 -7.61 5.14
CA PHE A 87 0.28 -8.99 4.94
C PHE A 87 1.28 -9.70 4.05
N VAL A 88 1.54 -10.97 4.36
CA VAL A 88 2.26 -11.92 3.50
C VAL A 88 1.35 -13.13 3.36
N ASP A 89 1.03 -13.52 2.13
CA ASP A 89 0.09 -14.62 1.84
C ASP A 89 -1.23 -14.51 2.62
N ASN A 90 -1.78 -13.29 2.66
CA ASN A 90 -2.99 -12.90 3.40
C ASN A 90 -2.91 -13.03 4.93
N ALA A 91 -1.76 -13.41 5.50
CA ALA A 91 -1.54 -13.41 6.95
C ALA A 91 -0.88 -12.09 7.40
N PRO A 92 -1.39 -11.44 8.47
CA PRO A 92 -0.78 -10.22 8.99
C PRO A 92 0.58 -10.52 9.65
N VAL A 93 1.63 -9.85 9.20
CA VAL A 93 2.98 -9.92 9.79
C VAL A 93 3.34 -8.67 10.58
N ILE A 94 2.70 -7.54 10.26
CA ILE A 94 2.73 -6.29 11.03
C ILE A 94 1.29 -5.78 11.08
N ASP A 95 0.77 -5.49 12.27
CA ASP A 95 -0.54 -4.89 12.46
C ASP A 95 -0.45 -3.72 13.45
N ALA A 96 -0.25 -2.53 12.90
CA ALA A 96 -0.17 -1.28 13.65
C ALA A 96 -1.05 -0.22 12.98
N TRP A 97 -2.31 -0.56 12.72
CA TRP A 97 -3.30 0.35 12.13
C TRP A 97 -3.93 1.24 13.22
N ALA A 98 -3.26 2.33 13.57
CA ALA A 98 -3.73 3.32 14.54
C ALA A 98 -3.18 4.70 14.17
N ASP A 99 -3.84 5.75 14.64
CA ASP A 99 -3.44 7.14 14.40
C ASP A 99 -2.18 7.49 15.21
N GLY A 100 -1.30 8.33 14.64
CA GLY A 100 -0.03 8.81 15.19
C GLY A 100 1.23 8.10 14.65
N PRO A 101 2.40 8.76 14.74
CA PRO A 101 3.67 8.24 14.21
C PRO A 101 4.12 6.99 14.96
N ARG A 102 4.46 5.91 14.23
CA ARG A 102 5.01 4.66 14.83
C ARG A 102 6.19 4.12 14.03
N ALA A 103 7.37 4.14 14.66
CA ALA A 103 8.50 3.29 14.26
C ALA A 103 8.46 1.99 15.09
N GLN A 104 8.17 0.84 14.47
CA GLN A 104 8.17 -0.44 15.19
C GLN A 104 9.44 -1.27 14.92
N ARG A 105 10.20 -1.51 15.99
CA ARG A 105 11.16 -2.63 16.11
C ARG A 105 10.57 -3.57 17.14
N LYS A 106 9.96 -4.69 16.75
CA LYS A 106 9.53 -5.72 17.72
C LYS A 106 10.79 -6.41 18.29
N PRO A 107 11.12 -6.31 19.59
CA PRO A 107 12.03 -7.26 20.22
C PRO A 107 11.23 -8.56 20.45
N MET A 108 11.81 -9.71 20.12
CA MET A 108 11.24 -10.99 20.54
C MET A 108 11.42 -11.13 22.06
N CYS A 109 10.35 -11.51 22.77
CA CYS A 109 10.52 -12.19 24.06
C CYS A 109 11.35 -13.48 23.81
N PRO A 110 12.19 -13.89 24.79
CA PRO A 110 13.08 -15.03 24.67
C PRO A 110 12.37 -16.34 24.37
#